data_AF-A0A5R9G4J7-F1
#
_entry.id   AF-A0A5R9G4J7-F1
#
_cell.length_a   1.000
_cell.length_b   1.000
_cell.length_c   1.000
_cell.angle_alpha   90.00
_cell.angle_beta   90.00
_cell.angle_gamma   90.00
#
_symmetry.space_group_name_H-M   'P 1'
#
loop_
_entity.id
_entity.type
_entity.pdbx_description
1 polymer ?
#
loop_
_entity_poly.entity_id
_entity_poly.type
_entity_poly.pdbx_seq_one_letter_code
_entity_poly.pdbx_strand_id
1 'polypeptide(L)'
;MSMPEIPEGTNRPNLNETLIDLLESIALEEMALAHLMNAKAEEMQAFVGSNLDFPTNPSNDDILRFDVSVTRFMETLMFKELFLLRKLETALALRTQLPDEE
;
A
#
# COMPACT_ATOMS: atom_id res chain seq x y z
N MET A 1 3.37 35.02 -14.67
CA MET A 1 3.25 34.48 -13.30
C MET A 1 4.61 33.93 -12.92
N SER A 2 5.24 34.40 -11.85
CA SER A 2 6.51 33.83 -11.36
C SER A 2 6.23 32.49 -10.68
N MET A 3 7.17 31.55 -10.80
CA MET A 3 7.09 30.27 -10.10
C MET A 3 7.21 30.52 -8.58
N PRO A 4 6.45 29.81 -7.72
CA PRO A 4 6.65 29.91 -6.28
C PRO A 4 8.03 29.39 -5.90
N GLU A 5 8.78 30.15 -5.11
CA GLU A 5 10.02 29.69 -4.49
C GLU A 5 9.74 29.18 -3.08
N ILE A 6 10.35 28.04 -2.73
CA ILE A 6 10.25 27.49 -1.38
C ILE A 6 11.25 28.26 -0.50
N PRO A 7 10.81 28.95 0.57
CA PRO A 7 11.70 29.71 1.43
C PRO A 7 12.71 28.80 2.13
N GLU A 8 13.91 29.32 2.37
CA GLU A 8 14.93 28.61 3.16
C GLU A 8 14.44 28.46 4.62
N GLY A 9 14.44 27.22 5.12
CA GLY A 9 14.03 26.88 6.47
C GLY A 9 15.23 26.47 7.31
N THR A 10 15.28 26.94 8.56
CA THR A 10 16.40 26.73 9.50
C THR A 10 16.63 25.26 9.86
N ASN A 11 15.60 24.42 9.77
CA ASN A 11 15.63 22.99 10.10
C ASN A 11 15.22 22.12 8.90
N ARG A 12 15.70 22.45 7.69
CA ARG A 12 15.42 21.64 6.52
C ARG A 12 16.17 20.31 6.64
N PRO A 13 15.48 19.15 6.58
CA PRO A 13 16.17 17.86 6.66
C PRO A 13 17.12 17.70 5.48
N ASN A 14 18.21 16.99 5.72
CA ASN A 14 19.13 16.63 4.64
C ASN A 14 18.51 15.51 3.77
N LEU A 15 19.16 15.22 2.64
CA LEU A 15 18.65 14.22 1.69
C LEU A 15 18.65 12.79 2.29
N ASN A 16 19.62 12.46 3.15
CA ASN A 16 19.70 11.16 3.83
C ASN A 16 18.55 10.96 4.82
N GLU A 17 18.27 11.96 5.67
CA GLU A 17 17.12 11.97 6.58
C GLU A 17 15.81 11.83 5.81
N THR A 18 15.63 12.63 4.76
CA THR A 18 14.44 12.57 3.91
C THR A 18 14.28 11.20 3.24
N LEU A 19 15.38 10.57 2.82
CA LEU A 19 15.35 9.24 2.22
C LEU A 19 14.95 8.16 3.23
N ILE A 20 15.46 8.24 4.46
CA ILE A 20 15.07 7.33 5.55
C ILE A 20 13.56 7.46 5.82
N ASP A 21 13.06 8.69 5.95
CA ASP A 21 11.63 8.96 6.17
C ASP A 21 10.76 8.43 5.01
N LEU A 22 11.24 8.55 3.77
CA LEU A 22 10.53 7.99 2.60
C LEU A 22 10.49 6.45 2.63
N LEU A 23 11.60 5.80 3.00
CA LEU A 23 11.64 4.34 3.14
C LEU A 23 10.73 3.86 4.28
N GLU A 24 10.71 4.57 5.41
CA GLU A 24 9.79 4.31 6.51
C GLU A 24 8.33 4.47 6.06
N SER A 25 8.01 5.54 5.33
CA SER A 25 6.68 5.75 4.78
C SER A 25 6.25 4.63 3.82
N ILE A 26 7.17 4.11 3.01
CA ILE A 26 6.92 2.95 2.14
C ILE A 26 6.62 1.70 2.97
N ALA A 27 7.43 1.42 4.00
CA ALA A 27 7.21 0.29 4.89
C ALA A 27 5.88 0.38 5.67
N LEU A 28 5.47 1.59 6.06
CA LEU A 28 4.18 1.82 6.72
C LEU A 28 2.99 1.59 5.77
N GLU A 29 3.09 2.01 4.50
CA GLU A 29 2.04 1.71 3.51
C GLU A 29 1.95 0.20 3.25
N GLU A 30 3.08 -0.51 3.17
CA GLU A 30 3.12 -1.97 3.04
C GLU A 30 2.43 -2.67 4.23
N MET A 31 2.75 -2.27 5.45
CA MET A 31 2.10 -2.79 6.65
C MET A 31 0.59 -2.53 6.64
N ALA A 32 0.15 -1.36 6.16
CA ALA A 32 -1.26 -1.04 6.02
C ALA A 32 -1.96 -1.93 4.97
N LEU A 33 -1.30 -2.23 3.85
CA LEU A 33 -1.81 -3.17 2.83
C LEU A 33 -1.96 -4.59 3.40
N ALA A 34 -0.99 -5.06 4.18
CA ALA A 34 -1.07 -6.35 4.85
C ALA A 34 -2.27 -6.43 5.82
N HIS A 35 -2.52 -5.37 6.59
CA HIS A 35 -3.70 -5.29 7.45
C HIS A 35 -5.01 -5.29 6.68
N LEU A 36 -5.08 -4.56 5.55
CA LEU A 36 -6.26 -4.58 4.67
C LEU A 36 -6.50 -5.97 4.07
N MET A 37 -5.44 -6.68 3.68
CA MET A 37 -5.54 -8.04 3.17
C MET A 37 -6.09 -9.00 4.24
N ASN A 38 -5.59 -8.90 5.47
CA ASN A 38 -6.10 -9.70 6.59
C ASN A 38 -7.58 -9.40 6.88
N ALA A 39 -7.96 -8.12 6.93
CA ALA A 39 -9.36 -7.73 7.13
C ALA A 39 -10.28 -8.27 6.02
N LYS A 40 -9.81 -8.27 4.76
CA LYS A 40 -10.56 -8.88 3.65
C LYS A 40 -10.69 -10.41 3.81
N ALA A 41 -9.64 -11.08 4.27
CA ALA A 41 -9.68 -12.51 4.55
C ALA A 41 -10.68 -12.85 5.66
N GLU A 42 -10.74 -12.05 6.73
CA GLU A 42 -11.73 -12.18 7.80
C GLU A 42 -13.16 -11.97 7.29
N GLU A 43 -13.38 -10.97 6.42
CA GLU A 43 -14.68 -10.75 5.75
C GLU A 43 -15.09 -11.96 4.91
N MET A 44 -14.16 -12.54 4.14
CA MET A 44 -14.40 -13.77 3.37
C MET A 44 -14.76 -14.95 4.26
N GLN A 45 -14.05 -15.13 5.38
CA GLN A 45 -14.34 -16.19 6.33
C GLN A 45 -15.72 -16.00 6.98
N ALA A 46 -16.10 -14.76 7.29
CA ALA A 46 -17.42 -14.44 7.83
C ALA A 46 -18.54 -14.70 6.80
N PHE A 47 -18.30 -14.44 5.52
CA PHE A 47 -19.25 -14.70 4.43
C PHE A 47 -19.45 -16.20 4.18
N VAL A 48 -18.35 -16.95 4.06
CA VAL A 48 -18.37 -18.39 3.75
C VAL A 48 -18.72 -19.24 4.98
N GLY A 49 -18.43 -18.75 6.18
CA GLY A 49 -18.59 -19.48 7.44
C GLY A 49 -17.40 -20.39 7.74
N SER A 50 -17.12 -20.60 9.02
CA SER A 50 -15.98 -21.43 9.49
C SER A 50 -16.07 -22.89 9.04
N ASN A 51 -17.27 -23.37 8.71
CA ASN A 51 -17.53 -24.74 8.23
C ASN A 51 -17.87 -24.78 6.74
N LEU A 52 -17.67 -23.67 6.00
CA LEU A 52 -18.08 -23.53 4.59
C LEU A 52 -19.59 -23.73 4.38
N ASP A 53 -20.39 -23.29 5.35
CA ASP A 53 -21.82 -23.53 5.47
C ASP A 53 -22.69 -22.33 5.08
N PHE A 54 -22.07 -21.19 4.74
CA PHE A 54 -22.74 -19.93 4.39
C PHE A 54 -23.87 -19.56 5.37
N PRO A 55 -23.52 -19.07 6.58
CA PRO A 55 -24.47 -18.91 7.69
C PRO A 55 -25.62 -17.94 7.41
N THR A 56 -25.46 -17.03 6.44
CA THR A 56 -26.49 -16.08 6.00
C THR A 56 -27.42 -16.63 4.91
N ASN A 57 -27.19 -17.86 4.44
CA ASN A 57 -27.90 -18.51 3.34
C ASN A 57 -28.04 -17.60 2.09
N PRO A 58 -26.91 -17.11 1.54
CA PRO A 58 -26.89 -16.24 0.37
C PRO A 58 -27.41 -16.96 -0.88
N SER A 59 -27.97 -16.21 -1.81
CA SER A 59 -28.31 -16.75 -3.13
C SER A 59 -27.06 -16.97 -3.98
N ASN A 60 -27.17 -17.75 -5.06
CA ASN A 60 -26.08 -17.90 -6.02
C ASN A 60 -25.63 -16.55 -6.63
N ASP A 61 -26.55 -15.60 -6.81
CA ASP A 61 -26.22 -14.25 -7.30
C ASP A 61 -25.39 -13.48 -6.26
N ASP A 62 -25.72 -13.62 -4.97
CA ASP A 62 -24.94 -13.00 -3.89
C ASP A 62 -23.52 -13.57 -3.82
N ILE A 63 -23.37 -14.89 -3.99
CA ILE A 63 -22.05 -15.55 -4.05
C ILE A 63 -21.22 -15.02 -5.22
N LEU A 64 -21.81 -14.93 -6.41
CA LEU A 64 -21.12 -14.40 -7.60
C LEU A 64 -20.71 -12.93 -7.42
N ARG A 65 -21.59 -12.11 -6.84
CA ARG A 65 -21.28 -10.70 -6.53
C ARG A 65 -20.15 -10.58 -5.52
N PHE A 66 -20.15 -11.42 -4.50
CA PHE A 66 -19.08 -11.47 -3.51
C PHE A 66 -17.73 -11.84 -4.14
N ASP A 67 -17.70 -12.88 -4.97
CA ASP A 67 -16.50 -13.33 -5.68
C ASP A 67 -15.94 -12.24 -6.62
N VAL A 68 -16.81 -11.54 -7.35
CA VAL A 68 -16.41 -10.39 -8.17
C VAL A 68 -15.83 -9.26 -7.30
N SER A 69 -16.40 -9.01 -6.12
CA SER A 69 -15.88 -8.01 -5.19
C SER A 69 -14.50 -8.37 -4.65
N VAL A 70 -14.27 -9.65 -4.33
CA VAL A 70 -12.94 -10.14 -3.89
C VAL A 70 -11.93 -9.99 -5.02
N THR A 71 -12.28 -10.40 -6.24
CA THR A 71 -11.42 -10.25 -7.42
C THR A 71 -11.00 -8.80 -7.64
N ARG A 72 -11.94 -7.86 -7.62
CA ARG A 72 -11.65 -6.41 -7.78
C ARG A 72 -10.76 -5.86 -6.68
N PHE A 73 -10.95 -6.33 -5.44
CA PHE A 73 -10.08 -5.96 -4.32
C PHE A 73 -8.64 -6.44 -4.57
N MET A 74 -8.46 -7.69 -4.97
CA MET A 74 -7.15 -8.27 -5.29
C MET A 74 -6.46 -7.56 -6.46
N GLU A 75 -7.20 -7.22 -7.52
CA GLU A 75 -6.67 -6.42 -8.64
C GLU A 75 -6.16 -5.04 -8.14
N THR A 76 -6.94 -4.38 -7.30
CA THR A 76 -6.56 -3.07 -6.72
C THR A 76 -5.31 -3.18 -5.85
N LEU A 77 -5.23 -4.23 -5.03
CA LEU A 77 -4.07 -4.50 -4.18
C LEU A 77 -2.82 -4.77 -5.04
N MET A 78 -2.94 -5.55 -6.10
CA MET A 78 -1.83 -5.80 -7.04
C MET A 78 -1.30 -4.51 -7.66
N PHE A 79 -2.18 -3.59 -8.08
CA PHE A 79 -1.73 -2.28 -8.58
C PHE A 79 -0.99 -1.49 -7.50
N LYS A 80 -1.47 -1.53 -6.24
CA LYS A 80 -0.81 -0.87 -5.12
C LYS A 80 0.59 -1.43 -4.83
N GLU A 81 0.75 -2.74 -4.84
CA GLU A 81 2.06 -3.41 -4.73
C GLU A 81 3.04 -2.93 -5.81
N LEU A 82 2.57 -2.83 -7.06
CA LEU A 82 3.38 -2.32 -8.16
C LEU A 82 3.77 -0.86 -7.95
N PHE A 83 2.86 0.00 -7.49
CA PHE A 83 3.19 1.39 -7.15
C PHE A 83 4.20 1.47 -5.99
N LEU A 84 4.05 0.63 -4.97
CA LEU A 84 4.94 0.59 -3.82
C LEU A 84 6.35 0.16 -4.23
N LEU A 85 6.46 -0.86 -5.07
CA LEU A 85 7.72 -1.27 -5.69
C LEU A 85 8.37 -0.12 -6.47
N ARG A 86 7.63 0.63 -7.28
CA ARG A 86 8.18 1.77 -8.02
C ARG A 86 8.68 2.89 -7.11
N LYS A 87 7.98 3.17 -6.00
CA LYS A 87 8.45 4.14 -5.00
C LYS A 87 9.76 3.67 -4.36
N LEU A 88 9.85 2.38 -4.01
CA LEU A 88 11.05 1.79 -3.42
C LEU A 88 12.24 1.86 -4.38
N GLU A 89 12.06 1.42 -5.63
CA GLU A 89 13.10 1.50 -6.67
C GLU A 89 13.58 2.95 -6.87
N THR A 90 12.66 3.91 -6.89
CA THR A 90 12.99 5.34 -7.04
C THR A 90 13.77 5.86 -5.84
N ALA A 91 13.35 5.54 -4.62
CA ALA A 91 14.05 5.92 -3.40
C ALA A 91 15.49 5.34 -3.37
N LEU A 92 15.65 4.06 -3.72
CA LEU A 92 16.96 3.41 -3.79
C LEU A 92 17.85 4.00 -4.89
N ALA A 93 17.29 4.38 -6.03
CA ALA A 93 18.02 5.02 -7.13
C ALA A 93 18.52 6.43 -6.76
N LEU A 94 17.81 7.15 -5.89
CA LEU A 94 18.28 8.43 -5.34
C LEU A 94 19.48 8.22 -4.41
N ARG A 95 19.49 7.12 -3.63
CA ARG A 95 20.62 6.77 -2.76
C ARG A 95 21.92 6.56 -3.53
N THR A 96 21.87 5.86 -4.67
CA THR A 96 23.07 5.57 -5.49
C THR A 96 23.67 6.79 -6.17
N GLN A 97 22.95 7.92 -6.19
CA GLN A 97 23.45 9.20 -6.72
C GLN A 97 24.13 10.05 -5.66
N LEU A 98 24.08 9.64 -4.39
CA LEU A 98 24.80 10.29 -3.29
C LEU A 98 26.23 9.75 -3.25
N PRO A 99 27.26 10.63 -3.27
CA PRO A 99 28.60 10.20 -2.90
C PRO A 99 28.58 9.69 -1.46
N ASP A 100 29.34 8.62 -1.17
CA ASP A 100 29.54 8.17 0.21
C ASP A 100 30.11 9.36 1.01
N GLU A 101 29.34 9.87 1.97
CA GLU A 101 29.86 10.83 2.95
C GLU A 101 30.81 10.06 3.87
N GLU A 102 32.12 10.37 3.81
CA GLU A 102 33.16 9.92 4.77
C GLU A 102 32.86 10.39 6.20
#